data_AF-A0A8H8C6D4-F1
#
_entry.id   AF-A0A8H8C6D4-F1
#
_cell.length_a   1.000
_cell.length_b   1.000
_cell.length_c   1.000
_cell.angle_alpha   90.00
_cell.angle_beta   90.00
_cell.angle_gamma   90.00
#
_symmetry.space_group_name_H-M   'P 1'
#
loop_
_entity.id
_entity.type
_entity.pdbx_description
1 polymer ?
#
loop_
_entity_poly.entity_id
_entity_poly.type
_entity_poly.pdbx_seq_one_letter_code
_entity_poly.pdbx_strand_id
1 'polypeptide(L)'
;MQLTNLLTVALLALGATAIPAPEPAPVEGRTLGLILCIKSGGKYNLWTHKCEYPSYPPPSCYQPEHGWCSKSKYEYTSYNKAHDWCKKDGYNKVWCSDDGHAAENCKKQYY
;
A
#
# COMPACT_ATOMS: atom_id res chain seq x y z
N MET A 1 -9.04 68.22 -17.75
CA MET A 1 -8.29 67.71 -16.58
C MET A 1 -9.33 67.07 -15.67
N GLN A 2 -9.57 65.77 -15.79
CA GLN A 2 -8.89 64.67 -15.06
C GLN A 2 -9.27 64.59 -13.57
N LEU A 3 -9.61 63.35 -13.17
CA LEU A 3 -9.57 62.75 -11.82
C LEU A 3 -10.77 62.98 -10.87
N THR A 4 -11.70 62.01 -10.79
CA THR A 4 -11.76 60.85 -9.86
C THR A 4 -12.20 61.20 -8.45
N ASN A 5 -13.32 60.63 -7.99
CA ASN A 5 -13.23 59.54 -7.01
C ASN A 5 -14.60 58.87 -6.77
N LEU A 6 -14.64 57.60 -7.14
CA LEU A 6 -15.61 56.62 -6.71
C LEU A 6 -15.43 56.36 -5.21
N LEU A 7 -16.52 56.43 -4.44
CA LEU A 7 -16.62 55.67 -3.19
C LEU A 7 -17.86 54.78 -3.27
N THR A 8 -17.74 53.74 -4.10
CA THR A 8 -18.68 52.63 -4.14
C THR A 8 -18.43 51.77 -2.90
N VAL A 9 -19.38 51.81 -1.97
CA VAL A 9 -19.44 50.94 -0.80
C VAL A 9 -19.58 49.50 -1.30
N ALA A 10 -18.48 48.76 -1.35
CA ALA A 10 -18.48 47.34 -1.64
C ALA A 10 -18.97 46.60 -0.39
N LEU A 11 -20.22 46.12 -0.43
CA LEU A 11 -20.72 45.13 0.53
C LEU A 11 -19.88 43.86 0.40
N LEU A 12 -19.07 43.57 1.43
CA LEU A 12 -18.45 42.27 1.62
C LEU A 12 -19.53 41.25 2.00
N ALA A 13 -19.99 40.49 1.02
CA ALA A 13 -20.72 39.25 1.25
C ALA A 13 -19.77 38.24 1.93
N LEU A 14 -19.93 38.06 3.23
CA LEU A 14 -19.36 36.95 4.00
C LEU A 14 -20.05 35.66 3.57
N GLY A 15 -19.65 35.11 2.41
CA GLY A 15 -19.92 33.73 2.06
C GLY A 15 -18.99 32.83 2.86
N ALA A 16 -19.46 32.35 4.01
CA ALA A 16 -18.82 31.23 4.69
C ALA A 16 -18.94 30.00 3.78
N THR A 17 -17.92 29.72 2.98
CA THR A 17 -17.77 28.42 2.33
C THR A 17 -17.44 27.42 3.44
N ALA A 18 -18.46 26.71 3.92
CA ALA A 18 -18.27 25.53 4.73
C ALA A 18 -17.46 24.54 3.89
N ILE A 19 -16.16 24.43 4.16
CA ILE A 19 -15.33 23.35 3.65
C ILE A 19 -15.97 22.08 4.19
N PRO A 20 -16.44 21.14 3.35
CA PRO A 20 -16.91 19.86 3.85
C PRO A 20 -15.73 19.23 4.59
N ALA A 21 -15.89 19.04 5.90
CA ALA A 21 -14.92 18.28 6.68
C ALA A 21 -14.76 16.92 6.00
N PRO A 22 -13.52 16.42 5.81
CA PRO A 22 -13.31 15.10 5.22
C PRO A 22 -14.11 14.10 6.05
N GLU A 23 -15.06 13.44 5.41
CA GLU A 23 -15.91 12.44 6.04
C GLU A 23 -15.01 11.43 6.76
N PRO A 24 -15.21 11.14 8.05
CA PRO A 24 -14.42 10.15 8.75
C PRO A 24 -14.67 8.81 8.06
N ALA A 25 -13.64 8.29 7.37
CA ALA A 25 -13.76 7.00 6.70
C ALA A 25 -14.26 5.93 7.70
N PRO A 26 -15.10 5.00 7.24
CA PRO A 26 -15.86 4.10 8.11
C PRO A 26 -14.96 3.37 9.12
N VAL A 27 -15.29 3.54 10.40
CA VAL A 27 -14.52 3.06 11.57
C VAL A 27 -14.40 1.53 11.59
N GLU A 28 -15.37 0.82 11.00
CA GLU A 28 -15.37 -0.64 10.95
C GLU A 28 -14.29 -1.23 10.03
N GLY A 29 -14.04 -0.63 8.86
CA GLY A 29 -12.98 -1.09 7.95
C GLY A 29 -11.58 -0.85 8.50
N ARG A 30 -11.39 0.24 9.26
CA ARG A 30 -10.10 0.61 9.87
C ARG A 30 -9.69 -0.34 10.99
N THR A 31 -10.65 -0.80 11.79
CA THR A 31 -10.39 -1.73 12.89
C THR A 31 -9.98 -3.11 12.37
N LEU A 32 -10.65 -3.62 11.33
CA LEU A 32 -10.28 -4.88 10.68
C LEU A 32 -8.89 -4.81 10.03
N GLY A 33 -8.60 -3.72 9.31
CA GLY A 33 -7.29 -3.50 8.68
C GLY A 33 -6.14 -3.43 9.71
N LEU A 34 -6.36 -2.79 10.85
CA LEU A 34 -5.40 -2.73 11.96
C LEU A 34 -5.16 -4.12 12.56
N ILE A 35 -6.21 -4.89 12.82
CA ILE A 35 -6.11 -6.24 13.40
C ILE A 35 -5.35 -7.18 12.46
N LEU A 36 -5.66 -7.17 11.16
CA LEU A 36 -4.94 -7.96 10.15
C LEU A 36 -3.47 -7.55 10.04
N CYS A 37 -3.19 -6.25 10.05
CA CYS A 37 -1.84 -5.70 10.02
C CYS A 37 -0.97 -6.26 11.14
N ILE A 38 -1.45 -6.14 12.38
CA ILE A 38 -0.71 -6.58 13.57
C ILE A 38 -0.55 -8.11 13.58
N LYS A 39 -1.59 -8.87 13.19
CA LYS A 39 -1.52 -10.35 13.12
C LYS A 39 -0.46 -10.86 12.14
N SER A 40 -0.27 -10.20 11.01
CA SER A 40 0.78 -10.54 10.05
C SER A 40 2.16 -10.00 10.44
N GLY A 41 2.32 -9.42 11.64
CA GLY A 41 3.57 -8.83 12.12
C GLY A 41 3.90 -7.47 11.50
N GLY A 42 2.92 -6.84 10.85
CA GLY A 42 3.03 -5.50 10.30
C GLY A 42 2.92 -4.41 11.36
N LYS A 43 3.42 -3.23 11.02
CA LYS A 43 3.31 -2.01 11.83
C LYS A 43 2.31 -1.08 11.17
N TYR A 44 1.22 -0.78 11.87
CA TYR A 44 0.22 0.13 11.34
C TYR A 44 0.66 1.58 11.55
N ASN A 45 0.73 2.35 10.47
CA ASN A 45 1.04 3.76 10.51
C ASN A 45 -0.28 4.55 10.58
N LEU A 46 -0.56 5.12 11.74
CA LEU A 46 -1.76 5.92 12.02
C LEU A 46 -1.83 7.21 11.20
N TRP A 47 -0.72 7.71 10.66
CA TRP A 47 -0.69 8.94 9.85
C TRP A 47 -1.00 8.66 8.39
N THR A 48 -0.45 7.58 7.84
CA THR A 48 -0.67 7.20 6.43
C THR A 48 -1.83 6.23 6.24
N HIS A 49 -2.41 5.74 7.34
CA HIS A 49 -3.46 4.73 7.37
C HIS A 49 -3.08 3.46 6.60
N LYS A 50 -1.78 3.11 6.62
CA LYS A 50 -1.22 1.97 5.90
C LYS A 50 -0.53 1.01 6.87
N CYS A 51 -0.60 -0.28 6.54
CA CYS A 51 0.21 -1.28 7.21
C CYS A 51 1.55 -1.44 6.51
N GLU A 52 2.63 -1.36 7.30
CA GLU A 52 3.98 -1.62 6.85
C GLU A 52 4.39 -3.03 7.29
N TYR A 53 4.50 -3.95 6.34
CA TYR A 53 4.86 -5.33 6.61
C TYR A 53 6.38 -5.54 6.53
N PRO A 54 6.97 -6.36 7.42
CA PRO A 54 8.38 -6.70 7.32
C PRO A 54 8.64 -7.55 6.08
N SER A 55 9.80 -7.40 5.45
CA SER A 55 10.20 -8.26 4.34
C SER A 55 10.49 -9.69 4.80
N TYR A 56 10.26 -10.67 3.93
CA TYR A 56 10.79 -12.01 4.10
C TYR A 56 12.33 -11.97 4.09
N PRO A 57 13.01 -12.82 4.89
CA PRO A 57 14.45 -13.00 4.74
C PRO A 57 14.77 -13.56 3.33
N PRO A 58 15.99 -13.37 2.83
CA PRO A 58 16.42 -14.00 1.59
C PRO A 58 16.22 -15.53 1.65
N PRO A 59 15.58 -16.15 0.65
CA PRO A 59 15.40 -17.59 0.63
C PRO A 59 16.74 -18.29 0.38
N SER A 60 16.94 -19.44 1.01
CA SER A 60 18.13 -20.27 0.82
C SER A 60 17.85 -21.29 -0.29
N CYS A 61 18.09 -20.88 -1.54
CA CYS A 61 17.85 -21.71 -2.72
C CYS A 61 19.10 -22.51 -3.10
N TYR A 62 18.92 -23.73 -3.62
CA TYR A 62 20.01 -24.54 -4.16
C TYR A 62 20.21 -24.21 -5.64
N GLN A 63 21.47 -24.07 -6.07
CA GLN A 63 21.73 -23.82 -7.49
C GLN A 63 21.20 -24.98 -8.37
N PRO A 64 20.58 -24.69 -9.52
CA PRO A 64 20.53 -23.39 -10.22
C PRO A 64 19.37 -22.46 -9.83
N GLU A 65 18.59 -22.79 -8.80
CA GLU A 65 17.44 -22.00 -8.37
C GLU A 65 17.83 -20.66 -7.74
N HIS A 66 16.90 -19.72 -7.78
CA HIS A 66 16.99 -18.46 -7.06
C HIS A 66 15.66 -18.09 -6.40
N GLY A 67 15.71 -17.06 -5.56
CA GLY A 67 14.54 -16.62 -4.82
C GLY A 67 13.53 -15.92 -5.71
N TRP A 68 12.25 -16.21 -5.45
CA TRP A 68 11.10 -15.57 -6.06
C TRP A 68 10.14 -15.07 -4.99
N CYS A 69 9.41 -14.01 -5.31
CA CYS A 69 8.31 -13.50 -4.53
C CYS A 69 7.07 -13.44 -5.41
N SER A 70 5.94 -13.91 -4.89
CA SER A 70 4.65 -13.83 -5.59
C SER A 70 3.63 -13.12 -4.72
N LYS A 71 2.80 -12.31 -5.36
CA LYS A 71 1.59 -11.78 -4.74
C LYS A 71 0.35 -12.53 -5.20
N SER A 72 0.40 -13.34 -6.25
CA SER A 72 -0.74 -14.17 -6.69
C SER A 72 -0.23 -15.34 -7.52
N LYS A 73 -1.11 -16.29 -7.85
CA LYS A 73 -0.78 -17.44 -8.72
C LYS A 73 -0.34 -17.08 -10.14
N TYR A 74 -0.44 -15.81 -10.54
CA TYR A 74 -0.07 -15.32 -11.86
C TYR A 74 0.97 -14.20 -11.83
N GLU A 75 1.24 -13.62 -10.65
CA GLU A 75 2.10 -12.45 -10.53
C GLU A 75 3.24 -12.75 -9.55
N TYR A 76 4.43 -12.87 -10.11
CA TYR A 76 5.66 -13.17 -9.42
C TYR A 76 6.83 -12.36 -9.97
N THR A 77 7.85 -12.16 -9.16
CA THR A 77 9.06 -11.41 -9.47
C THR A 77 10.25 -12.04 -8.74
N SER A 78 11.46 -11.84 -9.24
CA SER A 78 12.67 -12.30 -8.56
C SER A 78 12.76 -11.65 -7.18
N TYR A 79 13.30 -12.40 -6.21
CA TYR A 79 13.38 -11.95 -4.83
C TYR A 79 14.15 -10.65 -4.73
N ASN A 80 13.50 -9.64 -4.16
CA ASN A 80 14.09 -8.36 -3.82
C ASN A 80 13.50 -7.90 -2.49
N LYS A 81 14.35 -7.74 -1.47
CA LYS A 81 13.94 -7.37 -0.12
C LYS A 81 13.10 -6.09 -0.06
N ALA A 82 13.31 -5.15 -0.98
CA ALA A 82 12.58 -3.89 -1.05
C ALA A 82 11.24 -3.99 -1.80
N HIS A 83 11.02 -5.06 -2.56
CA HIS A 83 9.81 -5.22 -3.36
C HIS A 83 8.60 -5.57 -2.49
N ASP A 84 7.45 -4.94 -2.74
CA ASP A 84 6.24 -5.13 -1.93
C ASP A 84 5.79 -6.59 -1.88
N TRP A 85 5.96 -7.34 -2.97
CA TRP A 85 5.57 -8.76 -3.06
C TRP A 85 6.47 -9.67 -2.22
N CYS A 86 7.61 -9.16 -1.73
CA CYS A 86 8.49 -9.87 -0.80
C CYS A 86 8.22 -9.48 0.67
N LYS A 87 7.12 -8.78 0.96
CA LYS A 87 6.70 -8.44 2.33
C LYS A 87 5.76 -9.49 2.91
N LYS A 88 5.85 -9.73 4.22
CA LYS A 88 5.01 -10.64 4.99
C LYS A 88 3.63 -10.02 5.27
N ASP A 89 2.86 -9.76 4.22
CA ASP A 89 1.49 -9.23 4.36
C ASP A 89 0.44 -10.30 4.69
N GLY A 90 0.84 -11.58 4.70
CA GLY A 90 -0.02 -12.74 4.94
C GLY A 90 -0.55 -13.40 3.66
N TYR A 91 -0.37 -12.76 2.50
CA TYR A 91 -0.81 -13.27 1.21
C TYR A 91 0.36 -13.56 0.26
N ASN A 92 1.39 -12.73 0.31
CA ASN A 92 2.61 -12.90 -0.45
C ASN A 92 3.39 -14.14 0.00
N LYS A 93 4.05 -14.77 -0.96
CA LYS A 93 4.83 -15.99 -0.78
C LYS A 93 6.24 -15.76 -1.30
N VAL A 94 7.23 -16.33 -0.60
CA VAL A 94 8.63 -16.38 -1.05
C VAL A 94 9.04 -17.83 -1.18
N TRP A 95 9.64 -18.18 -2.32
CA TRP A 95 9.93 -19.55 -2.71
C TRP A 95 11.16 -19.60 -3.61
N CYS A 96 11.68 -20.80 -3.86
CA CYS A 96 12.81 -21.05 -4.74
C CYS A 96 12.35 -21.74 -6.02
N SER A 97 12.98 -21.38 -7.14
CA SER A 97 12.79 -22.04 -8.43
C SER A 97 13.86 -21.57 -9.41
N ASP A 98 14.12 -22.37 -10.44
CA ASP A 98 14.76 -21.90 -11.67
C ASP A 98 13.78 -21.07 -12.52
N ASP A 99 14.31 -20.32 -13.49
CA ASP A 99 13.54 -19.47 -14.40
C ASP A 99 12.52 -20.25 -15.25
N GLY A 100 12.86 -21.47 -15.67
CA GLY A 100 12.03 -22.30 -16.54
C GLY A 100 10.75 -22.77 -15.84
N HIS A 101 10.81 -23.02 -14.53
CA HIS A 101 9.69 -23.52 -13.75
C HIS A 101 9.03 -22.45 -12.87
N ALA A 102 9.50 -21.19 -12.90
CA ALA A 102 9.00 -20.14 -12.02
C ALA A 102 7.49 -19.92 -12.13
N ALA A 103 6.95 -19.87 -13.35
CA ALA A 103 5.51 -19.68 -13.56
C ALA A 103 4.66 -20.83 -13.01
N GLU A 104 5.14 -22.08 -13.10
CA GLU A 104 4.45 -23.25 -12.55
C GLU A 104 4.56 -23.30 -11.03
N ASN A 105 5.75 -23.06 -10.49
CA ASN A 105 5.99 -23.05 -9.05
C ASN A 105 5.26 -21.91 -8.34
N CYS A 106 5.11 -20.75 -8.99
CA CYS A 106 4.25 -19.65 -8.54
C CYS A 106 2.80 -20.12 -8.33
N LYS A 107 2.24 -20.84 -9.31
CA LYS A 107 0.87 -21.37 -9.23
C LYS A 107 0.72 -22.30 -8.02
N LYS A 108 1.69 -23.19 -7.78
CA LYS A 108 1.69 -24.15 -6.65
C LYS A 108 1.67 -23.48 -5.27
N GLN A 109 2.04 -22.21 -5.12
CA GLN A 109 2.02 -21.52 -3.83
C GLN A 109 0.61 -21.14 -3.33
N TYR A 110 -0.41 -21.26 -4.19
CA TYR A 110 -1.78 -20.83 -3.93
C TYR A 110 -2.83 -21.94 -4.14
N TYR A 111 -2.40 -23.21 -4.17
CA TYR A 111 -3.24 -24.40 -4.12
C TYR A 111 -3.07 -25.08 -2.75
#